data_AF-A0A7S4GNX9-F1
#
_entry.id   AF-A0A7S4GNX9-F1
#
_cell.length_a   1.000
_cell.length_b   1.000
_cell.length_c   1.000
_cell.angle_alpha   90.00
_cell.angle_beta   90.00
_cell.angle_gamma   90.00
#
_symmetry.space_group_name_H-M   'P 1'
#
loop_
_entity.id
_entity.type
_entity.pdbx_description
1 polymer ?
#
loop_
_entity_poly.entity_id
_entity_poly.type
_entity_poly.pdbx_seq_one_letter_code
_entity_poly.pdbx_strand_id
1 'polypeptide(L)'
;MLRWLLQWWRGRPGSLIVWRAGGLRRFGPVIAVVVESLRDIPEMTTCRAGLEHVLGEDLAGLGQAVRDVAREFVVQPVEVQKRVAEALSVHLVPLIDRLRGGRRVVCGHGCDERIWGGRMKCRECPDYDLCEGCYEKRGEFHGEHE
;
A
#
# COMPACT_ATOMS: atom_id res chain seq x y z
N MET A 1 7.73 14.17 -0.52
CA MET A 1 6.58 13.28 -0.24
C MET A 1 5.77 12.88 -1.49
N LEU A 2 5.39 13.80 -2.39
CA LEU A 2 4.58 13.46 -3.58
C LEU A 2 5.28 12.63 -4.68
N ARG A 3 6.63 12.62 -4.71
CA ARG A 3 7.42 11.81 -5.66
C ARG A 3 7.26 10.30 -5.46
N TRP A 4 6.97 9.86 -4.23
CA TRP A 4 6.90 8.44 -3.86
C TRP A 4 5.58 7.79 -4.32
N LEU A 5 4.45 8.50 -4.16
CA LEU A 5 3.14 8.06 -4.66
C LEU A 5 3.09 7.92 -6.19
N LEU A 6 3.77 8.83 -6.90
CA LEU A 6 3.86 8.79 -8.37
C LEU A 6 4.77 7.66 -8.89
N GLN A 7 5.82 7.28 -8.15
CA GLN A 7 6.65 6.11 -8.47
C GLN A 7 5.92 4.79 -8.19
N TRP A 8 5.12 4.74 -7.12
CA TRP A 8 4.28 3.58 -6.82
C TRP A 8 3.26 3.29 -7.93
N TRP A 9 2.69 4.33 -8.54
CA TRP A 9 1.66 4.19 -9.57
C TRP A 9 2.20 3.85 -10.96
N ARG A 10 3.45 4.20 -11.27
CA ARG A 10 4.06 3.99 -12.61
C ARG A 10 4.68 2.60 -12.83
N GLY A 11 4.67 1.71 -11.85
CA GLY A 11 5.57 0.55 -11.84
C GLY A 11 4.99 -0.87 -12.03
N ARG A 12 3.68 -1.10 -12.23
CA ARG A 12 3.17 -2.51 -12.31
C ARG A 12 2.05 -2.73 -13.33
N PRO A 13 2.37 -3.04 -14.60
CA PRO A 13 1.42 -3.66 -15.51
C PRO A 13 1.36 -5.17 -15.23
N GLY A 14 0.52 -5.61 -14.28
CA GLY A 14 0.36 -7.06 -14.08
C GLY A 14 -0.21 -7.58 -12.77
N SER A 15 -1.13 -6.88 -12.10
CA SER A 15 -1.82 -7.44 -10.91
C SER A 15 -3.34 -7.42 -10.99
N LEU A 16 -3.88 -7.43 -12.21
CA LEU A 16 -5.32 -7.45 -12.47
C LEU A 16 -5.94 -8.85 -12.51
N ILE A 17 -5.16 -9.92 -12.32
CA ILE A 17 -5.66 -11.29 -12.42
C ILE A 17 -5.17 -12.08 -11.22
N VAL A 18 -6.07 -12.30 -10.26
CA VAL A 18 -6.38 -13.53 -9.49
C VAL A 18 -7.19 -13.09 -8.26
N TRP A 19 -8.52 -13.02 -8.40
CA TRP A 19 -9.44 -12.78 -7.28
C TRP A 19 -10.48 -13.90 -7.26
N ARG A 20 -10.19 -14.99 -6.53
CA ARG A 20 -11.18 -16.02 -6.17
C ARG A 20 -11.72 -15.79 -4.75
N ALA A 21 -12.99 -16.11 -4.58
CA ALA A 21 -13.95 -15.68 -3.54
C ALA A 21 -13.60 -15.90 -2.05
N GLY A 22 -12.41 -16.40 -1.70
CA GLY A 22 -11.96 -16.49 -0.29
C GLY A 22 -11.00 -15.38 0.14
N GLY A 23 -10.39 -14.66 -0.82
CA GLY A 23 -9.26 -13.75 -0.57
C GLY A 23 -9.62 -12.28 -0.34
N LEU A 24 -10.90 -11.91 -0.42
CA LEU A 24 -11.35 -10.52 -0.31
C LEU A 24 -11.54 -10.09 1.15
N ARG A 25 -12.04 -10.96 2.03
CA ARG A 25 -12.35 -10.61 3.44
C ARG A 25 -11.18 -9.94 4.19
N ARG A 26 -9.93 -10.30 3.87
CA ARG A 26 -8.71 -9.68 4.45
C ARG A 26 -8.58 -8.17 4.15
N PHE A 27 -9.29 -7.66 3.15
CA PHE A 27 -9.30 -6.25 2.77
C PHE A 27 -10.43 -5.46 3.45
N GLY A 28 -11.37 -6.11 4.13
CA GLY A 28 -12.44 -5.44 4.90
C GLY A 28 -11.90 -4.34 5.84
N PRO A 29 -10.85 -4.60 6.65
CA PRO A 29 -10.23 -3.57 7.47
C PRO A 29 -9.67 -2.39 6.67
N VAL A 30 -9.14 -2.64 5.45
CA VAL A 30 -8.58 -1.60 4.58
C VAL A 30 -9.69 -0.68 4.09
N ILE A 31 -10.78 -1.26 3.60
CA ILE A 31 -11.93 -0.49 3.10
C ILE A 31 -12.62 0.28 4.24
N ALA A 32 -12.74 -0.32 5.43
CA ALA A 32 -13.26 0.37 6.61
C ALA A 32 -12.42 1.60 6.99
N VAL A 33 -11.10 1.50 6.92
CA VAL A 33 -10.22 2.67 7.12
C VAL A 33 -10.41 3.72 6.04
N VAL A 34 -10.55 3.33 4.77
CA VAL A 34 -10.82 4.29 3.70
C VAL A 34 -12.14 5.02 3.93
N VAL A 35 -13.22 4.30 4.26
CA VAL A 35 -14.53 4.88 4.60
C VAL A 35 -14.41 5.89 5.73
N GLU A 36 -13.70 5.52 6.80
CA GLU A 36 -13.50 6.38 7.96
C GLU A 36 -12.69 7.63 7.62
N SER A 37 -11.58 7.47 6.89
CA SER A 37 -10.73 8.58 6.45
C SER A 37 -11.46 9.60 5.55
N LEU A 38 -12.52 9.17 4.85
CA LEU A 38 -13.31 10.04 3.99
C LEU A 38 -14.47 10.74 4.71
N ARG A 39 -14.73 10.45 5.99
CA ARG A 39 -15.87 11.00 6.73
C ARG A 39 -15.95 12.53 6.70
N ASP A 40 -14.80 13.20 6.82
CA ASP A 40 -14.71 14.66 6.93
C ASP A 40 -14.37 15.34 5.58
N ILE A 41 -14.58 14.62 4.47
CA ILE A 41 -14.32 15.10 3.10
C ILE A 41 -15.64 15.05 2.30
N PRO A 42 -16.48 16.11 2.36
CA PRO A 42 -17.80 16.11 1.75
C PRO A 42 -17.76 15.89 0.23
N GLU A 43 -16.67 16.28 -0.42
CA GLU A 43 -16.44 16.09 -1.86
C GLU A 43 -16.31 14.60 -2.26
N MET A 44 -16.09 13.72 -1.28
CA MET A 44 -15.93 12.26 -1.46
C MET A 44 -17.10 11.46 -0.86
N THR A 45 -18.25 12.10 -0.60
CA THR A 45 -19.39 11.45 0.07
C THR A 45 -19.97 10.29 -0.74
N THR A 46 -20.06 10.43 -2.06
CA THR A 46 -20.58 9.41 -2.96
C THR A 46 -19.68 8.18 -2.96
N CYS A 47 -18.37 8.40 -3.08
CA CYS A 47 -17.36 7.35 -2.89
C CYS A 47 -17.46 6.64 -1.56
N ARG A 48 -17.59 7.40 -0.46
CA ARG A 48 -17.69 6.84 0.89
C ARG A 48 -18.91 5.92 1.01
N ALA A 49 -20.08 6.37 0.56
CA ALA A 49 -21.31 5.58 0.58
C ALA A 49 -21.19 4.30 -0.27
N GLY A 50 -20.53 4.37 -1.42
CA GLY A 50 -20.25 3.20 -2.26
C GLY A 50 -19.36 2.18 -1.56
N LEU A 51 -18.33 2.63 -0.83
CA LEU A 51 -17.46 1.75 -0.06
C LEU A 51 -18.15 1.18 1.19
N GLU A 52 -19.02 1.93 1.85
CA GLU A 52 -19.88 1.45 2.95
C GLU A 52 -20.81 0.32 2.49
N HIS A 53 -21.43 0.48 1.32
CA HIS A 53 -22.26 -0.58 0.73
C HIS A 53 -21.44 -1.85 0.45
N VAL A 54 -20.25 -1.71 -0.13
CA VAL A 54 -19.34 -2.84 -0.38
C VAL A 54 -18.94 -3.55 0.92
N LEU A 55 -18.76 -2.84 2.04
CA LEU A 55 -18.48 -3.46 3.34
C LEU A 55 -19.68 -4.28 3.87
N GLY A 56 -20.91 -3.80 3.65
CA GLY A 56 -22.13 -4.50 4.04
C GLY A 56 -22.42 -5.77 3.23
N GLU A 57 -21.99 -5.80 1.97
CA GLU A 57 -22.26 -6.88 1.01
C GLU A 57 -21.09 -7.90 0.88
N ASP A 58 -20.32 -8.13 1.94
CA ASP A 58 -19.15 -9.04 1.96
C ASP A 58 -18.17 -8.79 0.79
N LEU A 59 -17.95 -7.50 0.49
CA LEU A 59 -17.06 -7.00 -0.56
C LEU A 59 -17.52 -7.31 -2.01
N ALA A 60 -18.78 -7.71 -2.19
CA ALA A 60 -19.38 -7.76 -3.51
C ALA A 60 -19.32 -6.37 -4.17
N GLY A 61 -18.91 -6.32 -5.45
CA GLY A 61 -18.80 -5.06 -6.17
C GLY A 61 -17.55 -4.22 -5.86
N LEU A 62 -16.61 -4.70 -5.03
CA LEU A 62 -15.38 -3.95 -4.69
C LEU A 62 -14.64 -3.40 -5.92
N GLY A 63 -14.52 -4.19 -6.99
CA GLY A 63 -13.83 -3.76 -8.21
C GLY A 63 -14.51 -2.56 -8.89
N GLN A 64 -15.84 -2.45 -8.79
CA GLN A 64 -16.59 -1.31 -9.31
C GLN A 64 -16.42 -0.09 -8.40
N ALA A 65 -16.56 -0.27 -7.08
CA ALA A 65 -16.36 0.81 -6.12
C ALA A 65 -14.95 1.43 -6.21
N VAL A 66 -13.90 0.63 -6.40
CA VAL A 66 -12.53 1.15 -6.60
C VAL A 66 -12.43 2.01 -7.87
N ARG A 67 -13.12 1.63 -8.95
CA ARG A 67 -13.15 2.43 -10.18
C ARG A 67 -13.89 3.75 -9.98
N ASP A 68 -14.97 3.72 -9.21
CA ASP A 68 -15.77 4.91 -8.93
C ASP A 68 -14.99 5.88 -8.04
N VAL A 69 -14.26 5.37 -7.05
CA VAL A 69 -13.29 6.14 -6.25
C VAL A 69 -12.24 6.80 -7.13
N ALA A 70 -11.64 6.08 -8.06
CA ALA A 70 -10.64 6.66 -8.96
C ALA A 70 -11.23 7.78 -9.84
N ARG A 71 -12.45 7.61 -10.35
CA ARG A 71 -13.14 8.61 -11.18
C ARG A 71 -13.52 9.86 -10.40
N GLU A 72 -14.07 9.70 -9.21
CA GLU A 72 -14.47 10.83 -8.37
C GLU A 72 -13.25 11.59 -7.85
N PHE A 73 -12.20 10.88 -7.46
CA PHE A 73 -10.96 11.49 -6.96
C PHE A 73 -10.22 12.33 -8.02
N VAL A 74 -10.09 11.82 -9.26
CA VAL A 74 -9.29 12.49 -10.29
C VAL A 74 -9.89 13.83 -10.74
N VAL A 75 -11.20 14.01 -10.60
CA VAL A 75 -11.88 15.26 -10.95
C VAL A 75 -11.85 16.29 -9.81
N GLN A 76 -11.37 15.92 -8.63
CA GLN A 76 -11.31 16.84 -7.50
C GLN A 76 -10.17 17.88 -7.64
N PRO A 77 -10.33 19.09 -7.07
CA PRO A 77 -9.25 20.05 -6.92
C PRO A 77 -8.05 19.47 -6.16
N VAL A 78 -6.85 20.01 -6.43
CA VAL A 78 -5.59 19.55 -5.83
C VAL A 78 -5.65 19.62 -4.30
N GLU A 79 -6.34 20.61 -3.74
CA GLU A 79 -6.53 20.80 -2.29
C GLU A 79 -7.31 19.63 -1.68
N VAL A 80 -8.35 19.16 -2.36
CA VAL A 80 -9.15 18.00 -1.93
C VAL A 80 -8.34 16.71 -2.08
N GLN A 81 -7.60 16.57 -3.18
CA GLN A 81 -6.72 15.41 -3.37
C GLN A 81 -5.65 15.30 -2.27
N LYS A 82 -5.09 16.43 -1.82
CA LYS A 82 -4.15 16.50 -0.69
C LYS A 82 -4.82 16.07 0.62
N ARG A 83 -6.01 16.59 0.94
CA ARG A 83 -6.77 16.21 2.14
C ARG A 83 -7.05 14.71 2.18
N VAL A 84 -7.46 14.13 1.06
CA VAL A 84 -7.67 12.67 0.93
C VAL A 84 -6.35 11.90 1.15
N ALA A 85 -5.26 12.34 0.52
CA ALA A 85 -3.96 11.69 0.69
C ALA A 85 -3.47 11.74 2.14
N GLU A 86 -3.66 12.88 2.83
CA GLU A 86 -3.33 13.06 4.24
C GLU A 86 -4.19 12.15 5.12
N ALA A 87 -5.51 12.17 4.95
CA ALA A 87 -6.44 11.33 5.72
C ALA A 87 -6.18 9.83 5.56
N LEU A 88 -5.79 9.39 4.36
CA LEU A 88 -5.40 7.99 4.11
C LEU A 88 -4.02 7.67 4.67
N SER A 89 -3.06 8.61 4.63
CA SER A 89 -1.69 8.37 5.08
C SER A 89 -1.61 8.01 6.57
N VAL A 90 -2.43 8.65 7.41
CA VAL A 90 -2.44 8.44 8.87
C VAL A 90 -2.93 7.04 9.24
N HIS A 91 -3.92 6.51 8.53
CA HIS A 91 -4.63 5.30 8.94
C HIS A 91 -4.36 4.08 8.06
N LEU A 92 -4.17 4.29 6.75
CA LEU A 92 -4.02 3.20 5.78
C LEU A 92 -2.60 2.60 5.82
N VAL A 93 -1.57 3.44 5.98
CA VAL A 93 -0.16 2.99 6.02
C VAL A 93 0.08 2.04 7.21
N PRO A 94 -0.29 2.38 8.47
CA PRO A 94 -0.10 1.46 9.59
C PRO A 94 -0.93 0.19 9.49
N LEU A 95 -2.11 0.24 8.87
CA LEU A 95 -2.94 -0.94 8.67
C LEU A 95 -2.34 -1.88 7.62
N ILE A 96 -1.89 -1.35 6.48
CA ILE A 96 -1.22 -2.13 5.44
C ILE A 96 0.03 -2.82 6.01
N ASP A 97 0.78 -2.13 6.87
CA ASP A 97 1.93 -2.70 7.58
C ASP A 97 1.54 -3.88 8.47
N ARG A 98 0.45 -3.76 9.23
CA ARG A 98 -0.08 -4.84 10.08
C ARG A 98 -0.57 -6.03 9.25
N LEU A 99 -1.34 -5.77 8.19
CA LEU A 99 -1.92 -6.81 7.33
C LEU A 99 -0.87 -7.59 6.53
N ARG A 100 0.28 -6.98 6.27
CA ARG A 100 1.41 -7.65 5.62
C ARG A 100 2.15 -8.64 6.51
N GLY A 101 1.82 -8.72 7.81
CA GLY A 101 2.39 -9.73 8.72
C GLY A 101 3.92 -9.72 8.81
N GLY A 102 4.56 -8.61 8.42
CA GLY A 102 5.99 -8.57 8.21
C GLY A 102 6.73 -8.52 9.53
N ARG A 103 7.46 -9.59 9.87
CA ARG A 103 8.64 -9.47 10.73
C ARG A 103 9.41 -8.23 10.29
N ARG A 104 9.76 -7.39 11.26
CA ARG A 104 10.44 -6.12 11.03
C ARG A 104 11.86 -6.44 10.54
N VAL A 105 12.02 -6.59 9.23
CA VAL A 105 13.33 -6.84 8.62
C VAL A 105 14.00 -5.51 8.39
N VAL A 106 15.10 -5.29 9.09
CA VAL A 106 15.96 -4.11 8.98
C VAL A 106 17.11 -4.46 8.05
N CYS A 107 17.60 -3.47 7.29
CA CYS A 107 18.75 -3.66 6.43
C CYS A 107 20.02 -3.92 7.26
N GLY A 108 20.74 -5.01 6.97
CA GLY A 108 21.94 -5.43 7.70
C GLY A 108 23.20 -4.58 7.43
N HIS A 109 23.15 -3.66 6.46
CA HIS A 109 24.25 -2.74 6.15
C HIS A 109 24.28 -1.48 7.05
N GLY A 110 23.25 -1.25 7.88
CA GLY A 110 23.24 -0.12 8.80
C GLY A 110 22.76 1.19 8.20
N CYS A 111 22.00 1.16 7.10
CA CYS A 111 21.16 2.33 6.76
C CYS A 111 20.01 2.52 7.77
N ASP A 112 19.81 1.55 8.68
CA ASP A 112 18.73 1.47 9.68
C ASP A 112 17.32 1.69 9.12
N GLU A 113 17.21 1.71 7.79
CA GLU A 113 15.95 1.85 7.10
C GLU A 113 15.24 0.50 7.12
N ARG A 114 13.95 0.60 7.43
CA ARG A 114 13.03 -0.51 7.22
C ARG A 114 13.04 -0.85 5.74
N ILE A 115 13.19 -2.14 5.41
CA ILE A 115 13.15 -2.59 4.02
C ILE A 115 11.72 -2.44 3.50
N TRP A 116 11.49 -1.43 2.67
CA TRP A 116 10.23 -1.22 1.95
C TRP A 116 10.35 -1.80 0.53
N GLY A 117 9.46 -2.73 0.17
CA GLY A 117 9.43 -3.30 -1.19
C GLY A 117 10.28 -4.57 -1.35
N GLY A 118 11.23 -4.56 -2.29
CA GLY A 118 12.10 -5.70 -2.58
C GLY A 118 13.02 -6.03 -1.40
N ARG A 119 12.91 -7.26 -0.88
CA ARG A 119 13.76 -7.79 0.20
C ARG A 119 14.73 -8.80 -0.38
N MET A 120 16.02 -8.52 -0.26
CA MET A 120 17.08 -9.42 -0.72
C MET A 120 17.71 -10.10 0.50
N LYS A 121 17.31 -11.35 0.75
CA LYS A 121 17.88 -12.18 1.81
C LYS A 121 19.12 -12.88 1.29
N CYS A 122 20.25 -12.70 1.96
CA CYS A 122 21.47 -13.46 1.69
C CYS A 122 21.20 -14.95 1.97
N ARG A 123 21.58 -15.81 1.02
CA ARG A 123 21.37 -17.27 1.12
C ARG A 123 22.37 -17.94 2.04
N GLU A 124 23.52 -17.30 2.22
CA GLU A 124 24.63 -17.82 3.01
C GLU A 124 24.56 -17.36 4.47
N CYS A 125 24.01 -16.15 4.70
CA CYS A 125 23.90 -15.58 6.04
C CYS A 125 22.52 -15.83 6.67
N PRO A 126 22.45 -16.35 7.91
CA PRO A 126 21.19 -16.75 8.54
C PRO A 126 20.24 -15.57 8.79
N ASP A 127 20.75 -14.37 9.06
CA ASP A 127 19.95 -13.18 9.38
C ASP A 127 20.51 -11.91 8.74
N TYR A 128 20.80 -11.97 7.44
CA TYR A 128 21.25 -10.81 6.68
C TYR A 128 20.30 -10.51 5.52
N ASP A 129 19.72 -9.32 5.56
CA ASP A 129 18.73 -8.84 4.60
C ASP A 129 19.11 -7.44 4.13
N LEU A 130 18.96 -7.17 2.84
CA LEU A 130 19.23 -5.87 2.21
C LEU A 130 17.98 -5.31 1.54
N CYS A 131 17.80 -3.98 1.63
CA CYS A 131 16.87 -3.28 0.76
C CYS A 131 17.42 -3.22 -0.67
N GLU A 132 16.56 -2.95 -1.64
CA GLU A 132 16.93 -2.84 -3.06
C GLU A 132 18.12 -1.89 -3.29
N GLY A 133 18.12 -0.71 -2.66
CA GLY A 133 19.22 0.25 -2.78
C GLY A 133 20.54 -0.21 -2.15
N CYS A 134 20.50 -1.00 -1.08
CA CYS A 134 21.71 -1.61 -0.52
C CYS A 134 22.16 -2.85 -1.30
N TYR A 135 21.24 -3.57 -1.93
CA TYR A 135 21.60 -4.74 -2.73
C TYR A 135 22.47 -4.38 -3.95
N GLU A 136 22.25 -3.21 -4.56
CA GLU A 136 23.08 -2.71 -5.66
C GLU A 136 24.55 -2.53 -5.26
N LYS A 137 24.80 -2.17 -4.00
CA LYS A 137 26.13 -1.90 -3.45
C LYS A 137 26.66 -3.03 -2.56
N ARG A 138 25.97 -4.18 -2.52
CA ARG A 138 26.28 -5.28 -1.59
C ARG A 138 27.73 -5.75 -1.65
N GLY A 139 28.37 -5.71 -2.82
CA GLY A 139 29.77 -6.09 -2.98
C GLY A 139 30.76 -5.21 -2.22
N GLU A 140 30.37 -3.97 -1.90
CA GLU A 140 31.23 -3.02 -1.19
C GLU A 140 31.30 -3.29 0.33
N PHE A 141 30.28 -3.96 0.90
CA PHE A 141 30.13 -4.08 2.36
C PHE A 141 29.61 -5.43 2.86
N HIS A 142 29.18 -6.31 1.96
CA HIS A 142 28.68 -7.64 2.26
C HIS A 142 29.18 -8.69 1.24
N GLY A 143 30.46 -8.61 0.87
CA GLY A 143 31.17 -9.63 0.10
C GLY A 143 30.51 -10.03 -1.23
N GLU A 144 31.00 -11.12 -1.83
CA GLU A 144 30.44 -11.72 -3.05
C GLU A 144 29.45 -12.85 -2.73
N HIS A 145 28.53 -12.62 -1.78
CA HIS A 145 27.45 -13.57 -1.48
C HIS A 145 26.15 -13.19 -2.23
N GLU A 146 25.34 -14.21 -2.56
CA GLU A 146 24.01 -14.04 -3.19
C GLU A 146 22.84 -14.13 -2.20
#